data_AF-A0A0B7BVU9-F1
#
_entry.id   AF-A0A0B7BVU9-F1
#
_cell.length_a   1.000
_cell.length_b   1.000
_cell.length_c   1.000
_cell.angle_alpha   90.00
_cell.angle_beta   90.00
_cell.angle_gamma   90.00
#
_symmetry.space_group_name_H-M   'P 1'
#
loop_
_entity.id
_entity.type
_entity.pdbx_description
1 polymer ?
#
loop_
_entity_poly.entity_id
_entity_poly.type
_entity_poly.pdbx_seq_one_letter_code
_entity_poly.pdbx_strand_id
1 'polypeptide(L)'
;IMPLMAAPMTSKWVGDALGREGIYDAHIALNGYPYLDSKEEFTHTTIAADVMRPRRYDPSLAVITQDSMTVEGVENLMSYTEHNGFPVVVSR
;
A
#
# COMPACT_ATOMS: atom_id res chain seq x y z
N ILE A 1 2.34 -31.58 28.89
CA ILE A 1 2.63 -30.90 27.60
C ILE A 1 1.40 -30.89 26.67
N MET A 2 0.75 -32.03 26.42
CA MET A 2 -0.45 -32.12 25.55
C MET A 2 -1.61 -31.19 25.93
N PRO A 3 -2.06 -31.10 27.20
CA PRO A 3 -3.16 -30.20 27.56
C PRO A 3 -2.84 -28.72 27.36
N LEU A 4 -1.57 -28.36 27.54
CA LEU A 4 -1.07 -26.99 27.36
C LEU A 4 -1.08 -26.55 25.89
N MET A 5 -1.03 -27.49 24.95
CA MET A 5 -1.15 -27.19 23.52
C MET A 5 -2.60 -27.25 23.04
N ALA A 6 -3.39 -28.20 23.55
CA ALA A 6 -4.80 -28.35 23.17
C ALA A 6 -5.64 -27.12 23.57
N ALA A 7 -5.45 -26.60 24.79
CA ALA A 7 -6.18 -25.44 25.28
C ALA A 7 -6.03 -24.19 24.37
N PRO A 8 -4.82 -23.64 24.12
CA PRO A 8 -4.67 -22.44 23.29
C PRO A 8 -5.06 -22.67 21.82
N MET A 9 -4.92 -23.89 21.30
CA MET A 9 -5.38 -24.21 19.93
C MET A 9 -6.91 -24.12 19.83
N THR A 10 -7.64 -24.66 20.81
CA THR A 10 -9.11 -24.54 20.86
C THR A 10 -9.55 -23.09 21.11
N SER A 11 -8.87 -22.36 22.00
CA SER A 11 -9.14 -20.94 22.24
C SER A 11 -8.88 -20.09 21.01
N LYS A 12 -7.80 -20.35 20.26
CA LYS A 12 -7.50 -19.66 19.01
C LYS A 12 -8.57 -19.97 17.96
N TRP A 13 -8.96 -21.23 17.79
CA TRP A 13 -9.98 -21.58 16.79
C TRP A 13 -11.32 -20.91 17.05
N VAL A 14 -11.75 -20.86 18.32
CA VAL A 14 -12.96 -20.11 18.71
C VAL A 14 -12.76 -18.60 18.58
N GLY A 15 -11.58 -18.10 18.93
CA GLY A 15 -11.20 -16.69 18.79
C GLY A 15 -11.26 -16.23 17.34
N ASP A 16 -10.60 -16.95 16.43
CA ASP A 16 -10.57 -16.72 14.99
C ASP A 16 -12.00 -16.75 14.38
N ALA A 17 -12.94 -17.49 14.99
CA ALA A 17 -14.34 -17.54 14.57
C ALA A 17 -15.18 -16.33 15.06
N LEU A 18 -14.83 -15.74 16.20
CA LEU A 18 -15.49 -14.55 16.76
C LEU A 18 -14.90 -13.24 16.21
N GLY A 19 -13.61 -13.24 15.90
CA GLY A 19 -12.90 -12.11 15.30
C GLY A 19 -11.59 -12.60 14.68
N ARG A 20 -11.39 -12.27 13.40
CA ARG A 20 -10.21 -12.71 12.63
C ARG A 20 -8.90 -12.04 13.03
N GLU A 21 -8.95 -11.00 13.85
CA GLU A 21 -7.83 -10.09 14.09
C GLU A 21 -7.25 -10.27 15.49
N GLY A 22 -5.92 -10.40 15.58
CA GLY A 22 -5.24 -10.29 16.85
C GLY A 22 -5.33 -8.86 17.39
N ILE A 23 -5.09 -8.68 18.69
CA ILE A 23 -5.14 -7.35 19.34
C ILE A 23 -4.20 -6.35 18.65
N TYR A 24 -3.06 -6.81 18.12
CA TYR A 24 -2.12 -5.96 17.39
C TYR A 24 -2.61 -5.57 16.00
N ASP A 25 -3.23 -6.49 15.27
CA ASP A 25 -3.80 -6.22 13.95
C ASP A 25 -4.95 -5.20 14.09
N ALA A 26 -5.80 -5.39 15.10
CA ALA A 26 -6.86 -4.46 15.44
C ALA A 26 -6.29 -3.06 15.79
N HIS A 27 -5.16 -3.00 16.49
CA HIS A 27 -4.50 -1.73 16.83
C HIS A 27 -3.87 -1.03 15.61
N ILE A 28 -3.34 -1.80 14.64
CA ILE A 28 -2.85 -1.28 13.36
C ILE A 28 -4.01 -0.66 12.58
N ALA A 29 -5.14 -1.39 12.50
CA ALA A 29 -6.34 -0.94 11.81
C ALA A 29 -6.95 0.31 12.49
N LEU A 30 -7.02 0.35 13.83
CA LEU A 30 -7.56 1.50 14.57
C LEU A 30 -6.79 2.79 14.32
N ASN A 31 -5.47 2.69 14.18
CA ASN A 31 -4.59 3.84 13.91
C ASN A 31 -4.47 4.20 12.43
N GLY A 32 -5.08 3.41 11.54
CA GLY A 32 -5.04 3.64 10.10
C GLY A 32 -3.63 3.52 9.50
N TYR A 33 -2.75 2.73 10.11
CA TYR A 33 -1.41 2.53 9.56
C TYR A 33 -1.49 1.73 8.25
N PRO A 34 -0.74 2.13 7.20
CA PRO A 34 -0.68 1.37 5.96
C PRO A 34 0.12 0.09 6.18
N TYR A 35 -0.57 -0.98 6.56
CA TYR A 35 -0.02 -2.32 6.76
C TYR A 35 -0.57 -3.26 5.69
N LEU A 36 0.33 -3.96 4.99
CA LEU A 36 -0.03 -4.93 3.96
C LEU A 36 0.15 -6.33 4.56
N ASP A 37 -0.96 -7.01 4.88
CA ASP A 37 -0.89 -8.35 5.45
C ASP A 37 -0.54 -9.39 4.36
N SER A 38 0.55 -10.12 4.57
CA SER A 38 0.97 -11.24 3.72
C SER A 38 -0.02 -12.42 3.69
N LYS A 39 -0.92 -12.50 4.67
CA LYS A 39 -1.91 -13.57 4.83
C LYS A 39 -3.31 -13.16 4.38
N GLU A 40 -3.49 -11.90 3.97
CA GLU A 40 -4.75 -11.46 3.41
C GLU A 40 -4.94 -12.14 2.05
N GLU A 41 -5.93 -13.02 1.99
CA GLU A 41 -6.37 -13.63 0.76
C GLU A 41 -7.19 -12.57 0.02
N PHE A 42 -6.55 -11.81 -0.87
CA PHE A 42 -7.23 -10.89 -1.76
C PHE A 42 -8.18 -11.70 -2.64
N THR A 43 -9.45 -11.77 -2.24
CA THR A 43 -10.54 -12.40 -3.00
C THR A 43 -10.94 -11.57 -4.23
N HIS A 44 -10.12 -10.59 -4.62
CA HIS A 44 -10.45 -9.62 -5.64
C HIS A 44 -9.53 -9.77 -6.84
N THR A 45 -10.15 -9.93 -8.01
CA THR A 45 -9.56 -9.91 -9.35
C THR A 45 -9.08 -8.50 -9.73
N THR A 46 -8.54 -7.75 -8.78
CA THR A 46 -8.13 -6.36 -8.98
C THR A 46 -6.82 -6.36 -9.76
N ILE A 47 -6.81 -5.70 -10.91
CA ILE A 47 -5.61 -5.60 -11.75
C ILE A 47 -4.80 -4.41 -11.24
N ALA A 48 -3.47 -4.44 -11.42
CA ALA A 48 -2.61 -3.30 -11.08
C ALA A 48 -3.09 -1.98 -11.72
N ALA A 49 -3.73 -2.06 -12.89
CA ALA A 49 -4.35 -0.94 -13.60
C ALA A 49 -5.48 -0.26 -12.82
N ASP A 50 -6.17 -0.98 -11.94
CA ASP A 50 -7.27 -0.41 -11.14
C ASP A 50 -6.75 0.46 -10.00
N VAL A 51 -5.56 0.19 -9.48
CA VAL A 51 -4.97 0.90 -8.34
C VAL A 51 -3.99 1.99 -8.78
N MET A 52 -3.32 1.79 -9.92
CA MET A 52 -2.31 2.73 -10.43
C MET A 52 -2.88 4.13 -10.70
N ARG A 53 -2.07 5.15 -10.40
CA ARG A 53 -2.31 6.54 -10.79
C ARG A 53 -1.26 6.97 -11.83
N PRO A 54 -1.58 7.86 -12.78
CA PRO A 54 -2.85 8.59 -12.94
C PRO A 54 -3.95 7.77 -13.65
N ARG A 55 -5.19 7.93 -13.23
CA ARG A 55 -6.38 7.42 -13.93
C ARG A 55 -6.80 8.37 -15.07
N ARG A 56 -7.76 7.96 -15.91
CA ARG A 56 -8.28 8.76 -17.05
C ARG A 56 -8.73 10.19 -16.68
N TYR A 57 -9.10 10.43 -15.42
CA TYR A 57 -9.56 11.73 -14.93
C TYR A 57 -8.54 12.44 -14.03
N ASP A 58 -7.39 11.82 -13.77
CA ASP A 58 -6.33 12.40 -12.93
C ASP A 58 -5.39 13.27 -13.79
N PRO A 59 -4.70 14.24 -13.16
CA PRO A 59 -3.64 14.99 -13.83
C PRO A 59 -2.53 14.06 -14.36
N SER A 60 -1.90 14.47 -15.45
CA SER A 60 -0.82 13.71 -16.08
C SER A 60 0.31 13.39 -15.09
N LEU A 61 0.92 12.21 -15.24
CA LEU A 61 2.05 11.78 -14.42
C LEU A 61 3.19 12.81 -14.47
N ALA A 62 3.67 13.21 -13.31
CA ALA A 62 4.86 14.04 -13.18
C ALA A 62 6.09 13.18 -13.51
N VAL A 63 6.81 13.52 -14.58
CA VAL A 63 7.97 12.76 -15.08
C VAL A 63 9.16 13.68 -15.27
N ILE A 64 10.37 13.12 -15.11
CA ILE A 64 11.62 13.83 -15.39
C ILE A 64 12.20 13.28 -16.70
N THR A 65 12.53 14.16 -17.64
CA THR A 65 13.16 13.75 -18.91
C THR A 65 14.67 13.68 -18.75
N GLN A 66 15.31 12.64 -19.31
CA GLN A 66 16.73 12.39 -19.12
C GLN A 66 17.62 13.54 -19.63
N ASP A 67 17.35 14.04 -20.84
CA ASP A 67 18.28 14.94 -21.54
C ASP A 67 17.73 16.35 -21.79
N SER A 68 16.42 16.59 -21.60
CA SER A 68 15.78 17.87 -21.97
C SER A 68 15.34 18.76 -20.80
N MET A 69 15.46 18.31 -19.55
CA MET A 69 14.95 19.06 -18.39
C MET A 69 16.01 19.99 -17.80
N THR A 70 15.66 21.27 -17.62
CA THR A 70 16.51 22.25 -16.92
C THR A 70 16.36 22.12 -15.41
N VAL A 71 17.37 22.60 -14.65
CA VAL A 71 17.34 22.61 -13.18
C VAL A 71 16.15 23.41 -12.66
N GLU A 72 15.86 24.57 -13.25
CA GLU A 72 14.67 25.38 -12.96
C GLU A 72 13.37 24.60 -13.19
N GLY A 73 13.31 23.78 -14.25
CA GLY A 73 12.16 22.91 -14.50
C GLY A 73 11.94 21.87 -13.40
N VAL A 74 13.03 21.36 -12.80
CA VAL A 74 12.97 20.40 -11.68
C VAL A 74 12.53 21.10 -10.39
N GLU A 75 13.08 22.27 -10.09
CA GLU A 75 12.69 23.05 -8.90
C GLU A 75 11.20 23.44 -8.93
N ASN A 76 10.72 23.86 -10.10
CA ASN A 76 9.30 24.13 -10.31
C ASN A 76 8.47 22.85 -10.10
N LEU A 77 8.87 21.72 -10.68
CA LEU A 77 8.14 20.45 -10.51
C LEU A 77 8.06 20.03 -9.04
N MET A 78 9.16 20.13 -8.29
CA MET A 78 9.20 19.82 -6.86
C MET A 78 8.35 20.79 -6.03
N SER A 79 8.25 22.06 -6.43
CA SER A 79 7.42 23.05 -5.72
C SER A 79 5.93 22.85 -5.95
N TYR A 80 5.53 22.33 -7.12
CA TYR A 80 4.13 22.10 -7.48
C TYR A 80 3.59 20.71 -7.10
N THR A 81 4.46 19.75 -6.76
CA THR A 81 4.05 18.37 -6.48
C THR A 81 4.52 17.91 -5.09
N GLU A 82 3.64 17.22 -4.36
CA GLU A 82 3.96 16.64 -3.04
C GLU A 82 4.50 15.20 -3.17
N HIS A 83 5.00 14.82 -4.34
CA HIS A 83 5.47 13.46 -4.61
C HIS A 83 6.94 13.31 -4.24
N ASN A 84 7.26 12.24 -3.52
CA ASN A 84 8.64 11.94 -3.11
C ASN A 84 9.45 11.18 -4.19
N GLY A 85 8.87 10.90 -5.35
CA GLY A 85 9.53 10.16 -6.42
C GLY A 85 8.92 10.45 -7.79
N PHE A 86 9.78 10.55 -8.80
CA PHE A 86 9.43 10.83 -10.18
C PHE A 86 10.08 9.81 -11.11
N PRO A 87 9.34 9.12 -11.98
CA PRO A 87 9.94 8.24 -12.97
C PRO A 87 10.70 9.05 -14.03
N VAL A 88 11.85 8.52 -14.44
CA VAL A 88 12.70 9.11 -15.48
C VAL A 88 12.34 8.51 -16.84
N VAL A 89 12.10 9.35 -17.84
CA VAL A 89 11.73 8.94 -19.20
C VAL A 89 12.69 9.53 -20.24
N VAL A 90 12.89 8.81 -21.35
CA VAL A 90 13.79 9.25 -22.45
C VAL A 90 13.17 10.40 -23.25
N SER A 91 11.86 10.33 -23.50
CA SER A 91 11.08 11.38 -24.14
C SER A 91 9.65 11.39 -23.60
N ARG A 92 9.00 12.55 -23.67
CA ARG A 92 7.59 12.72 -23.28
C ARG A 92 6.64 12.35 -24.42
#